data_AF-A0AAP2DG43-F1
#
_entry.id   AF-A0AAP2DG43-F1
#
_cell.length_a   1.000
_cell.length_b   1.000
_cell.length_c   1.000
_cell.angle_alpha   90.00
_cell.angle_beta   90.00
_cell.angle_gamma   90.00
#
_symmetry.space_group_name_H-M   'P 1'
#
loop_
_entity.id
_entity.type
_entity.pdbx_description
1 polymer ?
#
loop_
_entity_poly.entity_id
_entity_poly.type
_entity_poly.pdbx_seq_one_letter_code
_entity_poly.pdbx_strand_id
1 'polypeptide(L)'
;MTERESLARVGESVSTSTSVDRQFEIFSALWAIATLFHMAHSGIFDSRLNYALLTLAALYVVFRPSLAGFILLISLQLFDAVYRMPLTTNHWIFTAFVNLTILQTIVYLVVRNRSFDLSGGDLLKTFAPVVRAEVIILYFFTFFHKLNAGFFSPATSCATDLLKAQHIDTIIPMNDTLIAFNAHFTIVIEFLIPLFLCFRRTRHAGILAGLFFHAVLSYSSYNAFYDFSSMMFALYFLFAGDGFSQSIVQTFGSLRSMARRVLKPRHYSMGKLVFTACSFLVALAVVYWLTTRLAGFKSFHLYFFWTIYSSLFVYCFVMFMLSGSRTTRQIPAFMLPHRSFLILPCIVFLNGASPYLGLKTENSFAMFSNLRTEGGVSNHYVVPAGLQIFSYQKDVVEIISSSDPYLQQLADQQKLLVLFEFCNYVHNRNPTEVVYLLNGERKIFRRGMAATALPKNSYLLAKLMKFRAFSKHEPQPCSH
;
A
#
# COMPACT_ATOMS: atom_id res chain seq x y z
N MET A 1 30.82 35.54 -23.62
CA MET A 1 29.54 35.16 -22.99
C MET A 1 28.66 36.39 -23.03
N THR A 2 27.67 36.41 -23.93
CA THR A 2 26.85 37.60 -24.17
C THR A 2 25.68 37.66 -23.18
N GLU A 3 25.23 38.86 -22.83
CA GLU A 3 24.14 39.14 -21.88
C GLU A 3 22.85 38.37 -22.20
N ARG A 4 22.60 38.08 -23.49
CA ARG A 4 21.52 37.19 -23.96
C ARG A 4 21.64 35.74 -23.49
N GLU A 5 22.85 35.18 -23.42
CA GLU A 5 23.07 33.81 -22.91
C GLU A 5 22.85 33.74 -21.40
N SER A 6 23.15 34.82 -20.67
CA SER A 6 22.89 34.95 -19.24
C SER A 6 21.37 35.01 -18.96
N LEU A 7 20.64 35.87 -19.66
CA LEU A 7 19.18 36.02 -19.51
C LEU A 7 18.41 34.75 -19.92
N ALA A 8 18.86 34.05 -20.97
CA ALA A 8 18.28 32.77 -21.37
C ALA A 8 18.49 31.69 -20.30
N ARG A 9 19.68 31.61 -19.69
CA ARG A 9 19.97 30.66 -18.59
C ARG A 9 19.17 30.96 -17.33
N VAL A 10 18.94 32.24 -17.01
CA VAL A 10 18.09 32.65 -15.87
C VAL A 10 16.62 32.32 -16.13
N GLY A 11 16.12 32.49 -17.37
CA GLY A 11 14.76 32.09 -17.74
C GLY A 11 14.53 30.56 -17.70
N GLU A 12 15.52 29.77 -18.11
CA GLU A 12 15.48 28.31 -18.00
C GLU A 12 15.56 27.81 -16.55
N SER A 13 16.36 28.45 -15.69
CA SER A 13 16.48 28.04 -14.27
C SER A 13 15.20 28.33 -13.47
N VAL A 14 14.56 29.48 -13.72
CA VAL A 14 13.30 29.88 -13.05
C VAL A 14 12.08 29.07 -13.54
N SER A 15 11.99 28.78 -14.83
CA SER A 15 10.93 27.91 -15.35
C SER A 15 11.05 26.46 -14.88
N THR A 16 12.28 26.00 -14.64
CA THR A 16 12.54 24.64 -14.16
C THR A 16 12.33 24.47 -12.65
N SER A 17 12.65 25.46 -11.82
CA SER A 17 12.32 25.41 -10.38
C SER A 17 10.81 25.35 -10.15
N THR A 18 10.07 26.27 -10.78
CA THR A 18 8.60 26.33 -10.69
C THR A 18 7.89 25.08 -11.19
N SER A 19 8.45 24.38 -12.18
CA SER A 19 7.88 23.12 -12.67
C SER A 19 7.98 21.98 -11.65
N VAL A 20 9.12 21.87 -10.94
CA VAL A 20 9.41 20.76 -10.02
C VAL A 20 8.72 20.99 -8.67
N ASP A 21 8.64 22.23 -8.19
CA ASP A 21 7.84 22.56 -7.01
C ASP A 21 6.37 22.17 -7.21
N ARG A 22 5.85 22.38 -8.42
CA ARG A 22 4.49 21.94 -8.76
C ARG A 22 4.34 20.42 -8.76
N GLN A 23 5.36 19.66 -9.17
CA GLN A 23 5.32 18.21 -9.06
C GLN A 23 5.26 17.76 -7.61
N PHE A 24 6.01 18.43 -6.73
CA PHE A 24 6.00 18.14 -5.30
C PHE A 24 4.61 18.41 -4.71
N GLU A 25 3.97 19.51 -5.09
CA GLU A 25 2.59 19.82 -4.67
C GLU A 25 1.60 18.73 -5.10
N ILE A 26 1.69 18.28 -6.37
CA ILE A 26 0.83 17.21 -6.88
C ILE A 26 1.10 15.89 -6.15
N PHE A 27 2.37 15.51 -5.97
CA PHE A 27 2.73 14.31 -5.23
C PHE A 27 2.21 14.37 -3.78
N SER A 28 2.36 15.51 -3.11
CA SER A 28 1.87 15.72 -1.74
C SER A 28 0.36 15.50 -1.66
N ALA A 29 -0.41 16.05 -2.62
CA ALA A 29 -1.84 15.85 -2.69
C ALA A 29 -2.22 14.39 -2.99
N LEU A 30 -1.51 13.71 -3.90
CA LEU A 30 -1.74 12.29 -4.20
C LEU A 30 -1.44 11.38 -2.99
N TRP A 31 -0.36 11.65 -2.26
CA TRP A 31 0.00 10.94 -1.03
C TRP A 31 -1.02 11.16 0.09
N ALA A 32 -1.55 12.38 0.19
CA ALA A 32 -2.65 12.69 1.09
C ALA A 32 -3.96 11.98 0.69
N ILE A 33 -4.30 11.89 -0.60
CA ILE A 33 -5.45 11.11 -1.08
C ILE A 33 -5.29 9.62 -0.72
N ALA A 34 -4.09 9.05 -0.89
CA ALA A 34 -3.82 7.67 -0.48
C ALA A 34 -4.04 7.46 1.05
N THR A 35 -3.69 8.46 1.86
CA THR A 35 -4.01 8.46 3.29
C THR A 35 -5.51 8.44 3.55
N LEU A 36 -6.29 9.24 2.82
CA LEU A 36 -7.74 9.25 2.97
C LEU A 36 -8.37 7.91 2.61
N PHE A 37 -7.88 7.22 1.56
CA PHE A 37 -8.31 5.85 1.25
C PHE A 37 -7.94 4.85 2.35
N HIS A 38 -6.76 4.97 2.96
CA HIS A 38 -6.38 4.15 4.12
C HIS A 38 -7.34 4.36 5.31
N MET A 39 -7.65 5.62 5.64
CA MET A 39 -8.59 5.95 6.71
C MET A 39 -10.01 5.43 6.38
N ALA A 40 -10.41 5.53 5.12
CA ALA A 40 -11.69 5.06 4.62
C ALA A 40 -11.83 3.54 4.69
N HIS A 41 -10.76 2.80 4.39
CA HIS A 41 -10.76 1.33 4.46
C HIS A 41 -11.16 0.82 5.84
N SER A 42 -10.58 1.40 6.89
CA SER A 42 -10.90 0.98 8.26
C SER A 42 -12.21 1.58 8.79
N GLY A 43 -12.75 2.64 8.17
CA GLY A 43 -13.87 3.41 8.71
C GLY A 43 -13.50 4.18 9.99
N ILE A 44 -12.22 4.49 10.18
CA ILE A 44 -11.65 5.02 11.43
C ILE A 44 -11.21 6.47 11.21
N PHE A 45 -12.07 7.34 10.68
CA PHE A 45 -11.66 8.71 10.36
C PHE A 45 -11.35 9.57 11.59
N ASP A 46 -12.11 9.38 12.66
CA ASP A 46 -12.14 10.25 13.85
C ASP A 46 -12.32 9.48 15.16
N SER A 47 -12.31 8.15 15.14
CA SER A 47 -12.57 7.33 16.34
C SER A 47 -11.53 7.52 17.45
N ARG A 48 -10.38 8.12 17.13
CA ARG A 48 -9.33 8.55 18.07
C ARG A 48 -8.71 9.85 17.61
N LEU A 49 -8.12 10.59 18.54
CA LEU A 49 -7.49 11.88 18.25
C LEU A 49 -6.41 11.79 17.17
N ASN A 50 -5.54 10.78 17.21
CA ASN A 50 -4.49 10.60 16.20
C ASN A 50 -5.06 10.38 14.80
N TYR A 51 -6.20 9.69 14.69
CA TYR A 51 -6.90 9.46 13.42
C TYR A 51 -7.56 10.74 12.90
N ALA A 52 -8.23 11.50 13.77
CA ALA A 52 -8.81 12.79 13.39
C ALA A 52 -7.74 13.76 12.90
N LEU A 53 -6.61 13.85 13.62
CA LEU A 53 -5.47 14.69 13.23
C LEU A 53 -4.87 14.25 11.88
N LEU A 54 -4.71 12.95 11.65
CA LEU A 54 -4.21 12.41 10.39
C LEU A 54 -5.17 12.73 9.22
N THR A 55 -6.48 12.56 9.42
CA THR A 55 -7.51 12.90 8.43
C THR A 55 -7.51 14.39 8.11
N LEU A 56 -7.44 15.26 9.13
CA LEU A 56 -7.40 16.71 8.96
C LEU A 56 -6.12 17.16 8.23
N ALA A 57 -4.97 16.57 8.57
CA ALA A 57 -3.71 16.85 7.88
C ALA A 57 -3.77 16.42 6.41
N ALA A 58 -4.33 15.24 6.11
CA ALA A 58 -4.53 14.78 4.74
C ALA A 58 -5.45 15.73 3.96
N LEU A 59 -6.61 16.09 4.51
CA LEU A 59 -7.52 17.08 3.88
C LEU A 59 -6.82 18.42 3.63
N TYR A 60 -6.09 18.93 4.62
CA TYR A 60 -5.34 20.17 4.48
C TYR A 60 -4.34 20.09 3.32
N VAL A 61 -3.54 19.02 3.23
CA VAL A 61 -2.54 18.85 2.16
C VAL A 61 -3.18 18.68 0.79
N VAL A 62 -4.35 18.03 0.68
CA VAL A 62 -5.08 17.92 -0.59
C VAL A 62 -5.49 19.31 -1.11
N PHE A 63 -6.01 20.18 -0.24
CA PHE A 63 -6.52 21.49 -0.66
C PHE A 63 -5.45 22.57 -0.72
N ARG A 64 -4.40 22.47 0.11
CA ARG A 64 -3.31 23.43 0.24
C ARG A 64 -1.98 22.69 0.43
N PRO A 65 -1.47 22.04 -0.64
CA PRO A 65 -0.20 21.36 -0.57
C PRO A 65 0.89 22.39 -0.23
N SER A 66 1.62 22.10 0.84
CA SER A 66 2.72 22.93 1.34
C SER A 66 3.73 22.01 2.01
N LEU A 67 4.98 22.45 2.07
CA LEU A 67 6.03 21.66 2.71
C LEU A 67 5.70 21.36 4.18
N ALA A 68 5.27 22.37 4.94
CA ALA A 68 4.91 22.20 6.35
C ALA A 68 3.73 21.24 6.54
N GLY A 69 2.66 21.39 5.73
CA GLY A 69 1.52 20.46 5.77
C GLY A 69 1.93 19.04 5.42
N PHE A 70 2.81 18.87 4.43
CA PHE A 70 3.31 17.57 4.02
C PHE A 70 4.19 16.92 5.11
N ILE A 71 5.07 17.68 5.76
CA ILE A 71 5.87 17.20 6.90
C ILE A 71 4.97 16.76 8.06
N LEU A 72 3.92 17.53 8.37
CA LEU A 72 2.93 17.15 9.38
C LEU A 72 2.24 15.83 9.01
N LEU A 73 1.79 15.70 7.76
CA LEU A 73 1.16 14.48 7.25
C LEU A 73 2.05 13.25 7.42
N ILE A 74 3.29 13.28 6.90
CA ILE A 74 4.19 12.11 6.98
C ILE A 74 4.57 11.77 8.43
N SER A 75 4.66 12.79 9.30
CA SER A 75 4.95 12.58 10.72
C SER A 75 3.80 11.85 11.43
N LEU A 76 2.55 12.23 11.14
CA LEU A 76 1.37 11.56 11.66
C LEU A 76 1.20 10.13 11.09
N GLN A 77 1.53 9.92 9.81
CA GLN A 77 1.56 8.57 9.21
C GLN A 77 2.60 7.66 9.90
N LEU A 78 3.81 8.18 10.16
CA LEU A 78 4.85 7.44 10.87
C LEU A 78 4.45 7.11 12.31
N PHE A 79 3.89 8.09 13.02
CA PHE A 79 3.36 7.87 14.36
C PHE A 79 2.30 6.77 14.35
N ASP A 80 1.35 6.84 13.41
CA ASP A 80 0.29 5.83 13.30
C ASP A 80 0.83 4.43 12.99
N ALA A 81 1.76 4.32 12.04
CA ALA A 81 2.40 3.05 11.71
C ALA A 81 3.12 2.43 12.92
N VAL A 82 3.88 3.23 13.69
CA VAL A 82 4.60 2.79 14.89
C VAL A 82 3.64 2.48 16.04
N TYR A 83 2.51 3.19 16.13
CA TYR A 83 1.49 2.97 17.14
C TYR A 83 0.75 1.64 16.92
N ARG A 84 0.46 1.29 15.66
CA ARG A 84 -0.24 0.06 15.28
C ARG A 84 0.65 -1.19 15.29
N MET A 85 1.97 -1.03 15.14
CA MET A 85 2.91 -2.15 15.19
C MET A 85 2.72 -2.98 16.47
N PRO A 86 2.68 -4.32 16.37
CA PRO A 86 2.99 -5.14 15.19
C PRO A 86 1.79 -5.39 14.23
N LEU A 87 0.58 -4.94 14.58
CA LEU A 87 -0.66 -5.14 13.82
C LEU A 87 -0.86 -4.04 12.78
N THR A 88 0.08 -3.96 11.86
CA THR A 88 0.04 -3.04 10.71
C THR A 88 -0.21 -3.83 9.43
N THR A 89 -0.59 -3.18 8.34
CA THR A 89 -0.72 -3.79 7.00
C THR A 89 0.56 -3.58 6.18
N ASN A 90 0.77 -4.41 5.16
CA ASN A 90 1.93 -4.32 4.27
C ASN A 90 2.10 -2.94 3.63
N HIS A 91 1.01 -2.34 3.13
CA HIS A 91 1.08 -1.02 2.50
C HIS A 91 1.39 0.08 3.50
N TRP A 92 0.90 0.00 4.73
CA TRP A 92 1.16 1.04 5.73
C TRP A 92 2.59 0.95 6.30
N ILE A 93 3.15 -0.25 6.39
CA ILE A 93 4.60 -0.44 6.62
C ILE A 93 5.42 0.13 5.47
N PHE A 94 5.01 -0.10 4.21
CA PHE A 94 5.70 0.46 3.05
C PHE A 94 5.62 2.00 3.01
N THR A 95 4.46 2.58 3.29
CA THR A 95 4.26 4.03 3.51
C THR A 95 5.23 4.56 4.55
N ALA A 96 5.43 3.85 5.67
CA ALA A 96 6.38 4.24 6.69
C ALA A 96 7.82 4.26 6.16
N PHE A 97 8.24 3.27 5.35
CA PHE A 97 9.56 3.29 4.72
C PHE A 97 9.74 4.46 3.75
N VAL A 98 8.76 4.73 2.89
CA VAL A 98 8.77 5.89 1.98
C VAL A 98 8.89 7.19 2.78
N ASN A 99 8.13 7.33 3.87
CA ASN A 99 8.19 8.51 4.74
C ASN A 99 9.54 8.65 5.45
N LEU A 100 10.17 7.55 5.87
CA LEU A 100 11.52 7.58 6.43
C LEU A 100 12.55 8.02 5.38
N THR A 101 12.39 7.64 4.12
CA THR A 101 13.23 8.11 3.00
C THR A 101 13.04 9.60 2.72
N ILE A 102 11.81 10.10 2.82
CA ILE A 102 11.51 11.54 2.74
C ILE A 102 12.15 12.29 3.94
N LEU A 103 12.04 11.75 5.15
CA LEU A 103 12.66 12.35 6.35
C LEU A 103 14.18 12.34 6.26
N GLN A 104 14.78 11.24 5.78
CA GLN A 104 16.21 11.17 5.49
C GLN A 104 16.63 12.26 4.50
N THR A 105 15.78 12.54 3.50
CA THR A 105 16.02 13.61 2.54
C THR A 105 16.02 15.00 3.19
N ILE A 106 15.06 15.27 4.07
CA ILE A 106 15.01 16.52 4.85
C ILE A 106 16.32 16.68 5.63
N VAL A 107 16.72 15.66 6.41
CA VAL A 107 17.96 15.69 7.20
C VAL A 107 19.18 15.91 6.31
N TYR A 108 19.26 15.18 5.19
CA TYR A 108 20.37 15.31 4.25
C TYR A 108 20.49 16.72 3.66
N LEU A 109 19.39 17.31 3.20
CA LEU A 109 19.40 18.65 2.60
C LEU A 109 19.71 19.73 3.64
N VAL A 110 19.16 19.62 4.85
CA VAL A 110 19.48 20.56 5.96
C VAL A 110 20.96 20.52 6.30
N VAL A 111 21.54 19.32 6.45
CA VAL A 111 22.96 19.15 6.77
C VAL A 111 23.86 19.62 5.63
N ARG A 112 23.51 19.27 4.38
CA ARG A 112 24.29 19.63 3.19
C ARG A 112 24.28 21.13 2.93
N ASN A 113 23.10 21.76 3.00
CA ASN A 113 22.93 23.18 2.70
C ASN A 113 23.19 24.07 3.91
N ARG A 114 23.30 23.48 5.11
CA ARG A 114 23.40 24.18 6.41
C ARG A 114 22.27 25.21 6.59
N SER A 115 21.08 24.88 6.10
CA SER A 115 19.91 25.76 6.09
C SER A 115 18.63 24.95 6.27
N PHE A 116 17.65 25.55 6.96
CA PHE A 116 16.28 25.02 7.05
C PHE A 116 15.38 25.54 5.91
N ASP A 117 15.91 26.38 5.02
CA ASP A 117 15.23 26.82 3.81
C ASP A 117 15.24 25.68 2.78
N LEU A 118 14.12 24.96 2.71
CA LEU A 118 13.94 23.77 1.89
C LEU A 118 12.87 24.05 0.83
N SER A 119 13.22 23.79 -0.43
CA SER A 119 12.23 23.77 -1.51
C SER A 119 11.57 22.39 -1.63
N GLY A 120 10.27 22.36 -1.94
CA GLY A 120 9.55 21.10 -2.21
C GLY A 120 10.14 20.36 -3.42
N GLY A 121 10.59 21.11 -4.43
CA GLY A 121 11.21 20.54 -5.62
C GLY A 121 12.54 19.84 -5.34
N ASP A 122 13.39 20.38 -4.46
CA ASP A 122 14.67 19.73 -4.09
C ASP A 122 14.44 18.46 -3.28
N LEU A 123 13.43 18.47 -2.40
CA LEU A 123 12.98 17.26 -1.70
C LEU A 123 12.57 16.19 -2.70
N LEU A 124 11.63 16.49 -3.60
CA LEU A 124 11.13 15.54 -4.60
C LEU A 124 12.26 14.96 -5.46
N LYS A 125 13.13 15.82 -6.00
CA LYS A 125 14.28 15.38 -6.82
C LYS A 125 15.19 14.41 -6.07
N THR A 126 15.34 14.58 -4.77
CA THR A 126 16.28 13.81 -3.95
C THR A 126 15.66 12.48 -3.50
N PHE A 127 14.42 12.46 -3.01
CA PHE A 127 13.81 11.20 -2.54
C PHE A 127 13.26 10.34 -3.68
N ALA A 128 12.77 10.93 -4.78
CA ALA A 128 12.04 10.18 -5.81
C ALA A 128 12.85 9.01 -6.41
N PRO A 129 14.15 9.15 -6.76
CA PRO A 129 14.93 8.01 -7.26
C PRO A 129 15.06 6.85 -6.27
N VAL A 130 15.11 7.16 -4.97
CA VAL A 130 15.26 6.18 -3.89
C VAL A 130 13.93 5.45 -3.68
N VAL A 131 12.83 6.20 -3.61
CA VAL A 131 11.47 5.63 -3.49
C VAL A 131 11.11 4.79 -4.72
N ARG A 132 11.54 5.17 -5.92
CA ARG A 132 11.40 4.30 -7.10
C ARG A 132 12.11 2.96 -6.92
N ALA A 133 13.30 2.94 -6.34
CA ALA A 133 14.01 1.69 -6.04
C ALA A 133 13.25 0.86 -4.99
N GLU A 134 12.71 1.49 -3.95
CA GLU A 134 11.86 0.81 -2.96
C GLU A 134 10.62 0.17 -3.60
N VAL A 135 9.99 0.84 -4.57
CA VAL A 135 8.85 0.28 -5.33
C VAL A 135 9.27 -0.94 -6.15
N ILE A 136 10.47 -0.93 -6.77
CA ILE A 136 10.98 -2.10 -7.48
C ILE A 136 11.25 -3.25 -6.51
N ILE A 137 11.80 -2.97 -5.32
CA ILE A 137 12.02 -3.98 -4.28
C ILE A 137 10.69 -4.55 -3.78
N LEU A 138 9.68 -3.71 -3.56
CA LEU A 138 8.34 -4.13 -3.20
C LEU A 138 7.80 -5.12 -4.23
N TYR A 139 7.79 -4.72 -5.51
CA TYR A 139 7.34 -5.56 -6.62
C TYR A 139 8.12 -6.86 -6.76
N PHE A 140 9.44 -6.82 -6.55
CA PHE A 140 10.25 -8.02 -6.53
C PHE A 140 9.69 -9.02 -5.51
N PHE A 141 9.38 -8.59 -4.30
CA PHE A 141 8.81 -9.48 -3.27
C PHE A 141 7.36 -9.87 -3.54
N THR A 142 6.50 -8.99 -4.08
CA THR A 142 5.12 -9.38 -4.40
C THR A 142 5.07 -10.53 -5.41
N PHE A 143 5.93 -10.47 -6.43
CA PHE A 143 6.13 -11.52 -7.42
C PHE A 143 6.83 -12.74 -6.81
N PHE A 144 7.97 -12.52 -6.14
CA PHE A 144 8.83 -13.60 -5.67
C PHE A 144 8.12 -14.47 -4.65
N HIS A 145 7.41 -13.88 -3.68
CA HIS A 145 6.65 -14.64 -2.70
C HIS A 145 5.58 -15.56 -3.32
N LYS A 146 5.07 -15.24 -4.52
CA LYS A 146 4.07 -16.06 -5.23
C LYS A 146 4.68 -17.25 -6.00
N LEU A 147 6.02 -17.38 -6.05
CA LEU A 147 6.69 -18.52 -6.65
C LEU A 147 6.72 -19.74 -5.72
N ASN A 148 5.54 -20.22 -5.34
CA ASN A 148 5.36 -21.34 -4.41
C ASN A 148 4.21 -22.28 -4.81
N ALA A 149 4.22 -23.49 -4.27
CA ALA A 149 3.24 -24.54 -4.61
C ALA A 149 1.79 -24.15 -4.29
N GLY A 150 1.54 -23.39 -3.22
CA GLY A 150 0.19 -22.98 -2.82
C GLY A 150 -0.44 -21.99 -3.80
N PHE A 151 0.35 -21.05 -4.33
CA PHE A 151 -0.15 -20.02 -5.24
C PHE A 151 -0.52 -20.57 -6.63
N PHE A 152 0.18 -21.61 -7.09
CA PHE A 152 -0.10 -22.26 -8.38
C PHE A 152 -1.17 -23.36 -8.29
N SER A 153 -1.69 -23.67 -7.10
CA SER A 153 -2.77 -24.64 -6.90
C SER A 153 -4.14 -23.94 -7.05
N PRO A 154 -4.93 -24.21 -8.11
CA PRO A 154 -6.20 -23.51 -8.32
C PRO A 154 -7.21 -23.69 -7.19
N ALA A 155 -7.10 -24.79 -6.43
CA ALA A 155 -7.98 -25.13 -5.31
C ALA A 155 -7.73 -24.27 -4.05
N THR A 156 -6.53 -23.72 -3.90
CA THR A 156 -6.08 -23.02 -2.67
C THR A 156 -5.52 -21.64 -2.93
N SER A 157 -5.26 -21.29 -4.19
CA SER A 157 -4.59 -20.06 -4.59
C SER A 157 -5.36 -18.81 -4.17
N CYS A 158 -4.66 -17.86 -3.57
CA CYS A 158 -5.23 -16.53 -3.33
C CYS A 158 -5.66 -15.83 -4.62
N ALA A 159 -5.03 -16.09 -5.77
CA ALA A 159 -5.48 -15.52 -7.04
C ALA A 159 -6.91 -15.98 -7.37
N THR A 160 -7.24 -17.23 -7.10
CA THR A 160 -8.59 -17.79 -7.30
C THR A 160 -9.60 -17.10 -6.38
N ASP A 161 -9.29 -17.02 -5.08
CA ASP A 161 -10.21 -16.44 -4.10
C ASP A 161 -10.46 -14.95 -4.35
N LEU A 162 -9.41 -14.21 -4.72
CA LEU A 162 -9.51 -12.79 -5.04
C LEU A 162 -10.31 -12.53 -6.31
N LEU A 163 -10.19 -13.36 -7.34
CA LEU A 163 -10.97 -13.27 -8.58
C LEU A 163 -12.45 -13.55 -8.31
N LYS A 164 -12.76 -14.62 -7.56
CA LYS A 164 -14.13 -14.94 -7.17
C LYS A 164 -14.77 -13.82 -6.35
N ALA A 165 -13.99 -13.18 -5.47
CA ALA A 165 -14.43 -12.05 -4.66
C ALA A 165 -14.71 -10.75 -5.46
N GLN A 166 -14.42 -10.72 -6.76
CA GLN A 166 -14.82 -9.61 -7.65
C GLN A 166 -16.24 -9.74 -8.20
N HIS A 167 -16.90 -10.90 -8.05
CA HIS A 167 -18.26 -11.16 -8.55
C HIS A 167 -18.45 -10.87 -10.05
N ILE A 168 -17.39 -11.06 -10.84
CA ILE A 168 -17.40 -10.86 -12.29
C ILE A 168 -18.02 -12.05 -13.06
N ASP A 169 -18.38 -13.12 -12.35
CA ASP A 169 -19.07 -14.30 -12.88
C ASP A 169 -20.40 -13.94 -13.58
N THR A 170 -21.02 -12.83 -13.18
CA THR A 170 -22.20 -12.26 -13.83
C THR A 170 -21.94 -11.65 -15.22
N ILE A 171 -20.67 -11.36 -15.54
CA ILE A 171 -20.23 -10.73 -16.80
C ILE A 171 -19.43 -11.72 -17.65
N ILE A 172 -18.53 -12.48 -17.03
CA ILE A 172 -17.64 -13.44 -17.69
C ILE A 172 -17.81 -14.79 -17.00
N PRO A 173 -18.23 -15.86 -17.72
CA PRO A 173 -18.37 -17.18 -17.14
C PRO A 173 -17.05 -17.66 -16.52
N MET A 174 -17.06 -17.88 -15.20
CA MET A 174 -15.91 -18.40 -14.45
C MET A 174 -15.77 -19.90 -14.69
N ASN A 175 -14.95 -20.30 -15.66
CA ASN A 175 -14.56 -21.69 -15.87
C ASN A 175 -13.23 -22.02 -15.17
N ASP A 176 -12.97 -23.30 -14.97
CA ASP A 176 -11.76 -23.78 -14.28
C ASP A 176 -10.46 -23.33 -14.97
N THR A 177 -10.50 -23.17 -16.30
CA THR A 177 -9.34 -22.70 -17.08
C THR A 177 -9.00 -21.24 -16.76
N LEU A 178 -9.99 -20.35 -16.70
CA LEU A 178 -9.79 -18.94 -16.35
C LEU A 178 -9.27 -18.80 -14.92
N ILE A 179 -9.81 -19.60 -14.00
CA ILE A 179 -9.37 -19.64 -12.60
C ILE A 179 -7.90 -20.07 -12.51
N ALA A 180 -7.52 -21.18 -13.17
CA ALA A 180 -6.14 -21.65 -13.19
C ALA A 180 -5.19 -20.67 -13.87
N PHE A 181 -5.65 -19.97 -14.90
CA PHE A 181 -4.86 -18.97 -15.62
C PHE A 181 -4.65 -17.69 -14.80
N ASN A 182 -5.56 -17.33 -13.89
CA ASN A 182 -5.46 -16.07 -13.14
C ASN A 182 -4.20 -15.97 -12.28
N ALA A 183 -3.76 -17.09 -11.67
CA ALA A 183 -2.50 -17.14 -10.92
C ALA A 183 -1.30 -16.80 -11.83
N HIS A 184 -1.25 -17.39 -13.03
CA HIS A 184 -0.20 -17.15 -14.02
C HIS A 184 -0.23 -15.71 -14.53
N PHE A 185 -1.42 -15.20 -14.85
CA PHE A 185 -1.61 -13.81 -15.27
C PHE A 185 -1.11 -12.82 -14.21
N THR A 186 -1.45 -13.05 -12.95
CA THR A 186 -1.03 -12.21 -11.82
C THR A 186 0.50 -12.15 -11.72
N ILE A 187 1.17 -13.30 -11.77
CA ILE A 187 2.64 -13.38 -11.72
C ILE A 187 3.28 -12.66 -12.90
N VAL A 188 2.75 -12.86 -14.11
CA VAL A 188 3.27 -12.20 -15.31
C VAL A 188 3.14 -10.68 -15.19
N ILE A 189 1.99 -10.16 -14.75
CA ILE A 189 1.78 -8.73 -14.59
C ILE A 189 2.67 -8.15 -13.48
N GLU A 190 2.74 -8.81 -12.31
CA GLU A 190 3.58 -8.38 -11.20
C GLU A 190 5.09 -8.41 -11.54
N PHE A 191 5.51 -9.24 -12.50
CA PHE A 191 6.87 -9.23 -13.04
C PHE A 191 7.08 -8.16 -14.11
N LEU A 192 6.13 -8.00 -15.05
CA LEU A 192 6.28 -7.08 -16.18
C LEU A 192 6.20 -5.61 -15.78
N ILE A 193 5.36 -5.26 -14.79
CA ILE A 193 5.26 -3.88 -14.27
C ILE A 193 6.64 -3.34 -13.84
N PRO A 194 7.34 -3.94 -12.84
CA PRO A 194 8.64 -3.42 -12.39
C PRO A 194 9.69 -3.50 -13.49
N LEU A 195 9.69 -4.54 -14.32
CA LEU A 195 10.60 -4.67 -15.46
C LEU A 195 10.44 -3.47 -16.40
N PHE A 196 9.21 -3.14 -16.77
CA PHE A 196 8.93 -2.01 -17.65
C PHE A 196 9.27 -0.67 -17.01
N LEU A 197 9.04 -0.51 -15.69
CA LEU A 197 9.40 0.71 -14.96
C LEU A 197 10.91 0.96 -14.94
N CYS A 198 11.72 -0.11 -14.87
CA CYS A 198 13.18 -0.04 -14.88
C CYS A 198 13.72 0.57 -16.17
N PHE A 199 13.15 0.21 -17.33
CA PHE A 199 13.65 0.69 -18.62
C PHE A 199 12.91 1.94 -19.08
N ARG A 200 13.70 2.95 -19.42
CA ARG A 200 13.22 4.25 -19.92
C ARG A 200 12.19 4.13 -21.05
N ARG A 201 12.42 3.24 -22.02
CA ARG A 201 11.58 3.11 -23.23
C ARG A 201 10.21 2.50 -22.92
N THR A 202 10.13 1.62 -21.94
CA THR A 202 8.91 0.88 -21.57
C THR A 202 8.20 1.46 -20.36
N ARG A 203 8.79 2.45 -19.67
CA ARG A 203 8.28 2.97 -18.40
C ARG A 203 6.84 3.41 -18.45
N HIS A 204 6.42 4.14 -19.49
CA HIS A 204 5.03 4.57 -19.61
C HIS A 204 4.07 3.38 -19.76
N ALA A 205 4.49 2.31 -20.45
CA ALA A 205 3.72 1.08 -20.52
C ALA A 205 3.65 0.38 -19.15
N GLY A 206 4.75 0.38 -18.38
CA GLY A 206 4.78 -0.12 -17.00
C GLY A 206 3.83 0.64 -16.07
N ILE A 207 3.83 1.98 -16.15
CA ILE A 207 2.89 2.84 -15.40
C ILE A 207 1.46 2.50 -15.82
N LEU A 208 1.15 2.47 -17.12
CA LEU A 208 -0.21 2.20 -17.61
C LEU A 208 -0.70 0.82 -17.17
N ALA A 209 0.13 -0.21 -17.32
CA ALA A 209 -0.18 -1.57 -16.87
C ALA A 209 -0.44 -1.61 -15.36
N GLY A 210 0.40 -0.94 -14.57
CA GLY A 210 0.23 -0.80 -13.13
C GLY A 210 -1.08 -0.09 -12.76
N LEU A 211 -1.39 1.04 -13.40
CA LEU A 211 -2.62 1.78 -13.15
C LEU A 211 -3.85 0.93 -13.43
N PHE A 212 -3.90 0.22 -14.56
CA PHE A 212 -5.04 -0.68 -14.88
C PHE A 212 -5.13 -1.87 -13.94
N PHE A 213 -4.00 -2.53 -13.65
CA PHE A 213 -3.96 -3.65 -12.70
C PHE A 213 -4.54 -3.25 -11.34
N HIS A 214 -4.07 -2.12 -10.80
CA HIS A 214 -4.54 -1.60 -9.52
C HIS A 214 -5.97 -1.06 -9.57
N ALA A 215 -6.40 -0.44 -10.67
CA ALA A 215 -7.79 -0.02 -10.89
C ALA A 215 -8.76 -1.20 -10.73
N VAL A 216 -8.44 -2.34 -11.34
CA VAL A 216 -9.25 -3.57 -11.30
C VAL A 216 -9.14 -4.28 -9.95
N LEU A 217 -7.93 -4.43 -9.42
CA LEU A 217 -7.67 -5.14 -8.17
C LEU A 217 -8.48 -4.57 -6.98
N SER A 218 -8.66 -3.25 -6.95
CA SER A 218 -9.39 -2.55 -5.88
C SER A 218 -10.88 -2.86 -5.78
N TYR A 219 -11.48 -3.52 -6.78
CA TYR A 219 -12.87 -3.99 -6.72
C TYR A 219 -13.04 -5.36 -6.05
N SER A 220 -11.95 -6.02 -5.66
CA SER A 220 -12.07 -7.27 -4.90
C SER A 220 -12.65 -6.99 -3.50
N SER A 221 -13.80 -7.61 -3.21
CA SER A 221 -14.48 -7.47 -1.92
C SER A 221 -13.75 -8.16 -0.76
N TYR A 222 -12.73 -8.98 -1.06
CA TYR A 222 -11.98 -9.75 -0.07
C TYR A 222 -11.23 -8.84 0.92
N ASN A 223 -10.51 -7.83 0.41
CA ASN A 223 -9.76 -6.89 1.25
C ASN A 223 -9.76 -5.45 0.73
N ALA A 224 -10.64 -5.14 -0.23
CA ALA A 224 -10.93 -3.77 -0.65
C ALA A 224 -9.66 -2.91 -0.88
N PHE A 225 -8.84 -3.32 -1.86
CA PHE A 225 -7.45 -2.85 -2.09
C PHE A 225 -7.29 -1.39 -2.56
N TYR A 226 -8.27 -0.52 -2.40
CA TYR A 226 -8.17 0.89 -2.82
C TYR A 226 -7.14 1.70 -2.03
N ASP A 227 -6.83 1.31 -0.78
CA ASP A 227 -5.78 1.96 0.01
C ASP A 227 -4.38 1.63 -0.50
N PHE A 228 -4.08 0.36 -0.78
CA PHE A 228 -2.85 -0.04 -1.43
C PHE A 228 -2.74 0.53 -2.85
N SER A 229 -3.79 0.43 -3.65
CA SER A 229 -3.79 0.92 -5.03
C SER A 229 -3.66 2.43 -5.14
N SER A 230 -4.29 3.21 -4.25
CA SER A 230 -4.11 4.68 -4.24
C SER A 230 -2.69 5.10 -3.84
N MET A 231 -2.06 4.38 -2.89
CA MET A 231 -0.64 4.54 -2.58
C MET A 231 0.22 4.25 -3.83
N MET A 232 -0.05 3.16 -4.55
CA MET A 232 0.67 2.83 -5.78
C MET A 232 0.48 3.87 -6.89
N PHE A 233 -0.71 4.46 -7.05
CA PHE A 233 -0.95 5.55 -8.00
C PHE A 233 -0.08 6.78 -7.68
N ALA A 234 0.02 7.15 -6.39
CA ALA A 234 0.89 8.24 -5.94
C ALA A 234 2.38 7.94 -6.21
N LEU A 235 2.80 6.68 -6.06
CA LEU A 235 4.19 6.27 -6.32
C LEU A 235 4.50 6.17 -7.82
N TYR A 236 3.54 5.74 -8.66
CA TYR A 236 3.69 5.75 -10.12
C TYR A 236 3.85 7.16 -10.69
N PHE A 237 3.25 8.17 -10.05
CA PHE A 237 3.49 9.57 -10.42
C PHE A 237 4.99 9.91 -10.40
N LEU A 238 5.77 9.34 -9.46
CA LEU A 238 7.20 9.55 -9.40
C LEU A 238 7.93 9.01 -10.65
N PHE A 239 7.35 8.08 -11.41
CA PHE A 239 7.94 7.54 -12.64
C PHE A 239 7.55 8.33 -13.91
N ALA A 240 6.48 9.12 -13.88
CA ALA A 240 5.85 9.72 -15.06
C ALA A 240 6.52 11.01 -15.59
N GLY A 241 7.30 11.70 -14.74
CA GLY A 241 8.04 12.92 -15.12
C GLY A 241 7.17 14.18 -15.31
N ASP A 242 7.81 15.28 -15.72
CA ASP A 242 7.24 16.65 -15.69
C ASP A 242 6.06 16.85 -16.64
N GLY A 243 6.06 16.17 -17.80
CA GLY A 243 4.98 16.28 -18.78
C GLY A 243 3.64 15.79 -18.22
N PHE A 244 3.66 14.75 -17.37
CA PHE A 244 2.43 14.26 -16.75
C PHE A 244 1.84 15.25 -15.74
N SER A 245 2.70 15.92 -14.97
CA SER A 245 2.28 16.96 -14.03
C SER A 245 1.58 18.13 -14.74
N GLN A 246 2.07 18.51 -15.93
CA GLN A 246 1.40 19.52 -16.77
C GLN A 246 0.03 19.03 -17.25
N SER A 247 -0.08 17.76 -17.66
CA SER A 247 -1.37 17.18 -18.07
C SER A 247 -2.41 17.20 -16.95
N ILE A 248 -2.01 16.87 -15.71
CA ILE A 248 -2.89 16.98 -14.55
C ILE A 248 -3.38 18.43 -14.39
N VAL A 249 -2.46 19.39 -14.38
CA VAL A 249 -2.79 20.82 -14.20
C VAL A 249 -3.72 21.32 -15.29
N GLN A 250 -3.48 20.94 -16.55
CA GLN A 250 -4.32 21.32 -17.68
C GLN A 250 -5.72 20.71 -17.58
N THR A 251 -5.85 19.43 -17.24
CA THR A 251 -7.14 18.77 -17.05
C THR A 251 -7.93 19.42 -15.91
N PHE A 252 -7.31 19.63 -14.75
CA PHE A 252 -7.96 20.29 -13.61
C PHE A 252 -8.29 21.76 -13.90
N GLY A 253 -7.44 22.48 -14.63
CA GLY A 253 -7.71 23.84 -15.09
C GLY A 253 -8.93 23.91 -16.01
N SER A 254 -9.03 22.97 -16.97
CA SER A 254 -10.18 22.82 -17.86
C SER A 254 -11.45 22.50 -17.09
N LEU A 255 -11.43 21.52 -16.18
CA LEU A 255 -12.55 21.16 -15.31
C LEU A 255 -13.00 22.35 -14.45
N ARG A 256 -12.06 23.08 -13.84
CA ARG A 256 -12.36 24.27 -13.04
C ARG A 256 -12.97 25.39 -13.88
N SER A 257 -12.48 25.59 -15.11
CA SER A 257 -13.01 26.59 -16.03
C SER A 257 -14.44 26.25 -16.48
N MET A 258 -14.71 24.97 -16.76
CA MET A 258 -16.03 24.44 -17.07
C MET A 258 -16.98 24.61 -15.88
N ALA A 259 -16.55 24.17 -14.69
CA ALA A 259 -17.32 24.34 -13.46
C ALA A 259 -17.65 25.82 -13.19
N ARG A 260 -16.69 26.74 -13.34
CA ARG A 260 -16.94 28.18 -13.21
C ARG A 260 -17.91 28.73 -14.27
N ARG A 261 -17.91 28.20 -15.49
CA ARG A 261 -18.90 28.60 -16.52
C ARG A 261 -20.31 28.15 -16.16
N VAL A 262 -20.45 26.95 -15.59
CA VAL A 262 -21.73 26.39 -15.12
C VAL A 262 -22.20 27.09 -13.84
N LEU A 263 -21.28 27.35 -12.90
CA LEU A 263 -21.53 27.97 -11.59
C LEU A 263 -21.49 29.51 -11.62
N LYS A 264 -21.31 30.13 -12.79
CA LYS A 264 -21.40 31.59 -12.91
C LYS A 264 -22.77 32.02 -12.41
N PRO A 265 -22.85 32.96 -11.44
CA PRO A 265 -24.13 33.40 -10.90
C PRO A 265 -24.87 34.22 -11.98
N ARG A 266 -25.64 33.53 -12.83
CA ARG A 266 -26.74 34.13 -13.58
C ARG A 266 -27.90 34.22 -12.61
N HIS A 267 -28.28 35.43 -12.19
CA HIS A 267 -29.41 35.76 -11.30
C HIS A 267 -30.09 34.52 -10.70
N TYR A 268 -29.70 34.17 -9.47
CA TYR A 268 -30.32 33.07 -8.74
C TYR A 268 -31.77 33.43 -8.45
N SER A 269 -32.71 32.90 -9.24
CA SER A 269 -34.12 32.93 -8.87
C SER A 269 -34.37 31.89 -7.78
N MET A 270 -35.34 32.14 -6.90
CA MET A 270 -35.77 31.17 -5.89
C MET A 270 -36.08 29.79 -6.49
N GLY A 271 -36.60 29.74 -7.72
CA GLY A 271 -36.83 28.49 -8.44
C GLY A 271 -35.56 27.68 -8.70
N LYS A 272 -34.42 28.32 -9.00
CA LYS A 272 -33.13 27.62 -9.15
C LYS A 272 -32.58 27.11 -7.82
N LEU A 273 -32.78 27.85 -6.73
CA LEU A 273 -32.38 27.41 -5.39
C LEU A 273 -33.17 26.16 -4.98
N VAL A 274 -34.50 26.21 -5.13
CA VAL A 274 -35.39 25.07 -4.85
C VAL A 274 -35.03 23.89 -5.76
N PHE A 275 -34.82 24.12 -7.06
CA PHE A 275 -34.41 23.06 -7.98
C PHE A 275 -33.05 22.44 -7.59
N THR A 276 -32.07 23.24 -7.17
CA THR A 276 -30.76 22.74 -6.73
C THR A 276 -30.88 21.95 -5.43
N ALA A 277 -31.65 22.44 -4.46
CA ALA A 277 -31.92 21.74 -3.20
C ALA A 277 -32.68 20.43 -3.42
N CYS A 278 -33.73 20.43 -4.25
CA CYS A 278 -34.46 19.24 -4.65
C CYS A 278 -33.57 18.25 -5.41
N SER A 279 -32.74 18.73 -6.34
CA SER A 279 -31.77 17.87 -7.06
C SER A 279 -30.75 17.25 -6.12
N PHE A 280 -30.27 18.01 -5.14
CA PHE A 280 -29.37 17.50 -4.09
C PHE A 280 -30.05 16.45 -3.22
N LEU A 281 -31.29 16.70 -2.78
CA LEU A 281 -32.07 15.72 -2.00
C LEU A 281 -32.39 14.46 -2.81
N VAL A 282 -32.73 14.58 -4.09
CA VAL A 282 -32.91 13.44 -5.00
C VAL A 282 -31.60 12.67 -5.18
N ALA A 283 -30.47 13.36 -5.39
CA ALA A 283 -29.18 12.70 -5.46
C ALA A 283 -28.84 11.94 -4.17
N LEU A 284 -29.13 12.54 -3.00
CA LEU A 284 -28.92 11.92 -1.70
C LEU A 284 -29.83 10.69 -1.50
N ALA A 285 -31.09 10.78 -1.92
CA ALA A 285 -32.04 9.67 -1.91
C ALA A 285 -31.63 8.54 -2.87
N VAL A 286 -31.12 8.87 -4.07
CA VAL A 286 -30.59 7.88 -5.03
C VAL A 286 -29.34 7.20 -4.47
N VAL A 287 -28.41 7.95 -3.87
CA VAL A 287 -27.22 7.38 -3.22
C VAL A 287 -27.62 6.45 -2.08
N TYR A 288 -28.57 6.87 -1.23
CA TYR A 288 -29.12 6.03 -0.16
C TYR A 288 -29.80 4.77 -0.69
N TRP A 289 -30.63 4.91 -1.74
CA TRP A 289 -31.32 3.79 -2.38
C TRP A 289 -30.35 2.80 -3.04
N LEU A 290 -29.34 3.29 -3.76
CA LEU A 290 -28.28 2.45 -4.35
C LEU A 290 -27.47 1.72 -3.26
N THR A 291 -27.10 2.43 -2.19
CA THR A 291 -26.34 1.86 -1.07
C THR A 291 -27.13 0.76 -0.34
N THR A 292 -28.45 0.93 -0.19
CA THR A 292 -29.32 -0.05 0.48
C THR A 292 -29.72 -1.22 -0.43
N ARG A 293 -29.85 -1.02 -1.74
CA ARG A 293 -30.13 -2.11 -2.71
C ARG A 293 -28.90 -2.93 -3.07
N LEU A 294 -27.72 -2.33 -3.05
CA LEU A 294 -26.44 -2.99 -3.26
C LEU A 294 -25.84 -3.50 -1.94
N ALA A 295 -26.64 -3.74 -0.90
CA ALA A 295 -26.23 -4.08 0.47
C ALA A 295 -25.30 -5.30 0.61
N GLY A 296 -25.08 -6.10 -0.43
CA GLY A 296 -24.00 -7.09 -0.49
C GLY A 296 -22.59 -6.46 -0.60
N PHE A 297 -22.48 -5.24 -1.14
CA PHE A 297 -21.25 -4.47 -1.27
C PHE A 297 -21.14 -3.46 -0.12
N LYS A 298 -20.59 -3.91 1.02
CA LYS A 298 -20.31 -3.07 2.21
C LYS A 298 -19.54 -1.76 1.92
N SER A 299 -18.97 -1.61 0.73
CA SER A 299 -18.10 -0.49 0.33
C SER A 299 -18.56 0.26 -0.95
N PHE A 300 -19.84 0.22 -1.33
CA PHE A 300 -20.32 0.87 -2.57
C PHE A 300 -19.87 2.34 -2.73
N HIS A 301 -19.97 3.14 -1.67
CA HIS A 301 -19.53 4.54 -1.68
C HIS A 301 -18.02 4.67 -1.92
N LEU A 302 -17.21 3.76 -1.41
CA LEU A 302 -15.75 3.76 -1.66
C LEU A 302 -15.44 3.36 -3.10
N TYR A 303 -16.19 2.43 -3.69
CA TYR A 303 -16.07 2.11 -5.11
C TYR A 303 -16.42 3.31 -6.00
N PHE A 304 -17.41 4.11 -5.63
CA PHE A 304 -17.73 5.35 -6.35
C PHE A 304 -16.54 6.33 -6.36
N PHE A 305 -15.99 6.66 -5.18
CA PHE A 305 -14.85 7.56 -5.08
C PHE A 305 -13.59 6.98 -5.75
N TRP A 306 -13.35 5.68 -5.59
CA TRP A 306 -12.27 4.97 -6.26
C TRP A 306 -12.40 5.04 -7.77
N THR A 307 -13.60 4.80 -8.33
CA THR A 307 -13.86 4.84 -9.77
C THR A 307 -13.54 6.22 -10.33
N ILE A 308 -14.00 7.29 -9.66
CA ILE A 308 -13.72 8.67 -10.08
C ILE A 308 -12.22 8.96 -10.02
N TYR A 309 -11.59 8.67 -8.90
CA TYR A 309 -10.16 8.94 -8.68
C TYR A 309 -9.29 8.18 -9.70
N SER A 310 -9.50 6.88 -9.83
CA SER A 310 -8.71 6.02 -10.72
C SER A 310 -8.95 6.38 -12.20
N SER A 311 -10.19 6.60 -12.61
CA SER A 311 -10.53 6.98 -13.99
C SER A 311 -9.94 8.34 -14.36
N LEU A 312 -10.01 9.33 -13.46
CA LEU A 312 -9.44 10.65 -13.71
C LEU A 312 -7.91 10.58 -13.85
N PHE A 313 -7.24 9.79 -12.99
CA PHE A 313 -5.79 9.61 -13.05
C PHE A 313 -5.37 8.91 -14.35
N VAL A 314 -6.02 7.79 -14.69
CA VAL A 314 -5.79 7.04 -15.93
C VAL A 314 -6.05 7.93 -17.15
N TYR A 315 -7.16 8.67 -17.16
CA TYR A 315 -7.47 9.62 -18.22
C TYR A 315 -6.36 10.66 -18.39
N CYS A 316 -5.93 11.31 -17.31
CA CYS A 316 -4.82 12.26 -17.37
C CYS A 316 -3.55 11.63 -17.93
N PHE A 317 -3.25 10.38 -17.56
CA PHE A 317 -2.04 9.69 -17.99
C PHE A 317 -2.10 9.28 -19.48
N VAL A 318 -3.25 8.78 -19.93
CA VAL A 318 -3.49 8.45 -21.34
C VAL A 318 -3.44 9.71 -22.20
N MET A 319 -4.09 10.80 -21.78
CA MET A 319 -4.03 12.08 -22.50
C MET A 319 -2.61 12.65 -22.57
N PHE A 320 -1.84 12.52 -21.49
CA PHE A 320 -0.40 12.83 -21.51
C PHE A 320 0.33 12.02 -22.59
N MET A 321 0.13 10.71 -22.66
CA MET A 321 0.76 9.86 -23.68
C MET A 321 0.34 10.24 -25.11
N LEU A 322 -0.95 10.53 -25.33
CA LEU A 322 -1.49 10.90 -26.64
C LEU A 322 -1.07 12.29 -27.09
N SER A 323 -0.84 13.23 -26.16
CA SER A 323 -0.40 14.59 -26.47
C SER A 323 0.95 14.66 -27.18
N GLY A 324 1.72 13.56 -27.20
CA GLY A 324 3.02 13.51 -27.85
C GLY A 324 4.05 14.46 -27.25
N SER A 325 3.80 14.97 -26.03
CA SER A 325 4.66 15.91 -25.32
C SER A 325 6.03 15.27 -25.04
N ARG A 326 6.94 15.42 -26.00
CA ARG A 326 8.32 14.92 -25.96
C ARG A 326 9.24 15.82 -25.12
N THR A 327 8.74 16.92 -24.56
CA THR A 327 9.43 17.82 -23.63
C THR A 327 9.62 17.20 -22.24
N THR A 328 9.90 15.90 -22.18
CA THR A 328 10.30 15.22 -20.95
C THR A 328 11.78 15.46 -20.74
N ARG A 329 12.13 16.48 -19.94
CA ARG A 329 13.48 16.55 -19.39
C ARG A 329 13.73 15.25 -18.65
N GLN A 330 14.73 14.54 -19.12
CA GLN A 330 14.92 13.12 -18.89
C GLN A 330 15.55 12.89 -17.51
N ILE A 331 14.76 12.83 -16.44
CA ILE A 331 15.32 12.53 -15.10
C ILE A 331 15.73 11.06 -15.06
N PRO A 332 17.00 10.72 -14.74
CA PRO A 332 17.41 9.33 -14.53
C PRO A 332 16.58 8.72 -13.39
N ALA A 333 16.01 7.53 -13.63
CA ALA A 333 15.04 6.96 -12.70
C ALA A 333 15.65 6.57 -11.35
N PHE A 334 16.90 6.09 -11.33
CA PHE A 334 17.51 5.45 -10.16
C PHE A 334 18.84 6.10 -9.74
N MET A 335 19.00 7.40 -9.94
CA MET A 335 20.22 8.09 -9.55
C MET A 335 20.24 8.33 -8.04
N LEU A 336 21.14 7.64 -7.33
CA LEU A 336 21.32 7.82 -5.89
C LEU A 336 21.95 9.18 -5.58
N PRO A 337 21.32 10.03 -4.73
CA PRO A 337 21.89 11.33 -4.38
C PRO A 337 23.16 11.24 -3.54
N HIS A 338 23.23 10.23 -2.66
CA HIS A 338 24.34 9.97 -1.75
C HIS A 338 24.29 8.50 -1.28
N ARG A 339 25.43 7.92 -0.87
CA ARG A 339 25.52 6.50 -0.44
C ARG A 339 24.62 6.16 0.75
N SER A 340 24.35 7.13 1.63
CA SER A 340 23.42 6.95 2.76
C SER A 340 22.00 6.59 2.34
N PHE A 341 21.58 6.94 1.13
CA PHE A 341 20.26 6.59 0.60
C PHE A 341 20.13 5.11 0.19
N LEU A 342 21.18 4.30 0.37
CA LEU A 342 21.06 2.85 0.29
C LEU A 342 20.44 2.23 1.55
N ILE A 343 20.50 2.94 2.69
CA ILE A 343 20.07 2.39 3.99
C ILE A 343 18.60 1.97 3.94
N LEU A 344 17.70 2.85 3.49
CA LEU A 344 16.26 2.57 3.51
C LEU A 344 15.85 1.49 2.48
N PRO A 345 16.28 1.54 1.21
CA PRO A 345 16.08 0.42 0.28
C PRO A 345 16.60 -0.92 0.81
N CYS A 346 17.76 -0.95 1.47
CA CYS A 346 18.28 -2.16 2.11
C CYS A 346 17.34 -2.65 3.23
N ILE A 347 16.81 -1.77 4.07
CA ILE A 347 15.85 -2.12 5.12
C ILE A 347 14.55 -2.66 4.50
N VAL A 348 14.04 -2.03 3.43
CA VAL A 348 12.87 -2.51 2.68
C VAL A 348 13.13 -3.91 2.14
N PHE A 349 14.32 -4.16 1.59
CA PHE A 349 14.71 -5.48 1.09
C PHE A 349 14.76 -6.52 2.21
N LEU A 350 15.36 -6.19 3.36
CA LEU A 350 15.43 -7.07 4.53
C LEU A 350 14.04 -7.36 5.10
N ASN A 351 13.12 -6.38 5.06
CA ASN A 351 11.73 -6.58 5.44
C ASN A 351 11.04 -7.63 4.56
N GLY A 352 11.22 -7.56 3.24
CA GLY A 352 10.71 -8.57 2.31
C GLY A 352 11.40 -9.94 2.45
N ALA A 353 12.70 -9.95 2.74
CA ALA A 353 13.46 -11.18 2.93
C ALA A 353 13.17 -11.89 4.27
N SER A 354 12.45 -11.25 5.19
CA SER A 354 12.23 -11.73 6.57
C SER A 354 11.71 -13.18 6.67
N PRO A 355 10.72 -13.62 5.87
CA PRO A 355 10.24 -15.01 5.93
C PRO A 355 11.33 -16.04 5.62
N TYR A 356 12.19 -15.72 4.66
CA TYR A 356 13.28 -16.59 4.21
C TYR A 356 14.46 -16.63 5.18
N LEU A 357 14.63 -15.58 5.98
CA LEU A 357 15.66 -15.52 7.01
C LEU A 357 15.25 -16.22 8.32
N GLY A 358 14.00 -16.66 8.45
CA GLY A 358 13.47 -17.22 9.69
C GLY A 358 13.00 -16.15 10.69
N LEU A 359 12.70 -14.93 10.19
CA LEU A 359 12.13 -13.81 10.94
C LEU A 359 10.61 -13.75 10.69
N LYS A 360 9.98 -12.58 10.89
CA LYS A 360 8.54 -12.39 10.74
C LYS A 360 7.97 -12.84 9.39
N THR A 361 6.73 -13.31 9.40
CA THR A 361 5.99 -13.73 8.20
C THR A 361 4.88 -12.74 7.83
N GLU A 362 4.34 -12.01 8.81
CA GLU A 362 3.45 -10.86 8.57
C GLU A 362 4.22 -9.59 8.26
N ASN A 363 3.58 -8.67 7.52
CA ASN A 363 4.18 -7.39 7.14
C ASN A 363 5.51 -7.49 6.39
N SER A 364 5.68 -8.57 5.63
CA SER A 364 6.88 -8.93 4.86
C SER A 364 6.66 -8.78 3.34
N PHE A 365 5.60 -8.10 2.91
CA PHE A 365 5.18 -8.00 1.51
C PHE A 365 4.72 -9.32 0.87
N ALA A 366 4.45 -10.35 1.67
CA ALA A 366 3.89 -11.63 1.22
C ALA A 366 2.44 -11.56 0.68
N MET A 367 1.85 -10.36 0.56
CA MET A 367 0.58 -10.00 -0.08
C MET A 367 -0.13 -11.12 -0.85
N PHE A 368 -0.99 -11.89 -0.17
CA PHE A 368 -1.86 -12.89 -0.80
C PHE A 368 -1.08 -13.91 -1.64
N SER A 369 0.03 -14.41 -1.10
CA SER A 369 0.96 -15.27 -1.84
C SER A 369 0.85 -16.75 -1.52
N ASN A 370 0.09 -17.19 -0.51
CA ASN A 370 0.12 -18.58 -0.03
C ASN A 370 1.49 -19.05 0.52
N LEU A 371 2.46 -18.15 0.71
CA LEU A 371 3.82 -18.50 1.15
C LEU A 371 3.86 -19.15 2.54
N ARG A 372 4.54 -20.27 2.69
CA ARG A 372 4.87 -20.85 4.01
C ARG A 372 6.36 -21.05 4.13
N THR A 373 6.90 -20.63 5.27
CA THR A 373 8.30 -20.81 5.65
C THR A 373 8.45 -21.37 7.07
N GLU A 374 7.33 -21.61 7.77
CA GLU A 374 7.28 -22.03 9.17
C GLU A 374 7.50 -23.54 9.37
N GLY A 375 8.07 -23.91 10.52
CA GLY A 375 8.25 -25.30 10.95
C GLY A 375 9.37 -26.03 10.22
N GLY A 376 10.39 -25.32 9.73
CA GLY A 376 11.49 -25.92 8.96
C GLY A 376 11.07 -26.39 7.56
N VAL A 377 9.91 -25.92 7.07
CA VAL A 377 9.38 -26.24 5.74
C VAL A 377 9.26 -24.94 4.94
N SER A 378 9.57 -25.01 3.65
CA SER A 378 9.31 -23.92 2.71
C SER A 378 8.55 -24.48 1.52
N ASN A 379 7.43 -23.84 1.17
CA ASN A 379 6.69 -24.20 -0.05
C ASN A 379 7.17 -23.41 -1.29
N HIS A 380 8.17 -22.55 -1.14
CA HIS A 380 8.75 -21.75 -2.21
C HIS A 380 9.62 -22.61 -3.14
N TYR A 381 9.49 -22.44 -4.46
CA TYR A 381 10.20 -23.30 -5.43
C TYR A 381 11.72 -23.12 -5.44
N VAL A 382 12.21 -21.93 -5.06
CA VAL A 382 13.64 -21.57 -5.14
C VAL A 382 14.33 -21.51 -3.78
N VAL A 383 13.58 -21.28 -2.69
CA VAL A 383 14.17 -20.91 -1.39
C VAL A 383 13.84 -22.02 -0.39
N PRO A 384 14.75 -22.97 -0.13
CA PRO A 384 14.51 -24.02 0.86
C PRO A 384 14.56 -23.46 2.27
N ALA A 385 13.90 -24.13 3.22
CA ALA A 385 13.88 -23.74 4.62
C ALA A 385 15.28 -23.74 5.27
N GLY A 386 16.23 -24.51 4.73
CA GLY A 386 17.61 -24.57 5.22
C GLY A 386 18.39 -23.24 5.10
N LEU A 387 17.90 -22.26 4.34
CA LEU A 387 18.50 -20.93 4.26
C LEU A 387 18.12 -20.00 5.43
N GLN A 388 17.20 -20.42 6.30
CA GLN A 388 16.82 -19.65 7.48
C GLN A 388 17.97 -19.58 8.48
N ILE A 389 18.48 -18.37 8.71
CA ILE A 389 19.58 -18.10 9.64
C ILE A 389 19.04 -18.02 11.08
N PHE A 390 17.85 -17.46 11.26
CA PHE A 390 17.20 -17.30 12.55
C PHE A 390 16.23 -18.46 12.83
N SER A 391 16.05 -18.79 14.11
CA SER A 391 15.24 -19.93 14.55
C SER A 391 13.80 -19.58 14.94
N TYR A 392 13.34 -18.33 14.78
CA TYR A 392 12.03 -17.89 15.29
C TYR A 392 10.83 -18.61 14.64
N GLN A 393 11.03 -19.20 13.46
CA GLN A 393 10.03 -19.98 12.74
C GLN A 393 10.12 -21.50 12.97
N LYS A 394 11.15 -22.01 13.66
CA LYS A 394 11.41 -23.46 13.78
C LYS A 394 10.38 -24.16 14.65
N ASP A 395 10.09 -23.58 15.81
CA ASP A 395 9.19 -24.18 16.78
C ASP A 395 7.73 -23.83 16.48
N VAL A 396 6.91 -24.87 16.28
CA VAL A 396 5.50 -24.75 15.92
C VAL A 396 4.61 -25.30 17.02
N VAL A 397 3.49 -24.61 17.22
CA VAL A 397 2.49 -24.88 18.24
C VAL A 397 1.19 -25.25 17.55
N GLU A 398 0.70 -26.46 17.85
CA GLU A 398 -0.65 -26.92 17.51
C GLU A 398 -1.52 -26.78 18.75
N ILE A 399 -2.61 -26.01 18.66
CA ILE A 399 -3.57 -25.90 19.77
C ILE A 399 -4.51 -27.11 19.71
N ILE A 400 -4.66 -27.79 20.84
CA ILE A 400 -5.58 -28.93 21.00
C ILE A 400 -6.89 -28.46 21.63
N SER A 401 -6.80 -27.64 22.68
CA SER A 401 -7.94 -26.97 23.28
C SER A 401 -7.52 -25.72 24.04
N SER A 402 -8.43 -24.76 24.18
CA SER A 402 -8.17 -23.54 24.94
C SER A 402 -9.41 -22.96 25.59
N SER A 403 -9.23 -22.30 26.73
CA SER A 403 -10.26 -21.43 27.30
C SER A 403 -10.43 -20.08 26.56
N ASP A 404 -9.48 -19.71 25.68
CA ASP A 404 -9.58 -18.50 24.86
C ASP A 404 -10.32 -18.80 23.53
N PRO A 405 -11.37 -18.05 23.18
CA PRO A 405 -12.15 -18.32 21.97
C PRO A 405 -11.35 -18.30 20.66
N TYR A 406 -10.34 -17.45 20.54
CA TYR A 406 -9.54 -17.37 19.32
C TYR A 406 -8.56 -18.53 19.21
N LEU A 407 -7.89 -18.92 20.30
CA LEU A 407 -7.05 -20.12 20.28
C LEU A 407 -7.87 -21.38 20.03
N GLN A 408 -9.09 -21.45 20.57
CA GLN A 408 -10.02 -22.56 20.27
C GLN A 408 -10.40 -22.56 18.79
N GLN A 409 -10.72 -21.39 18.21
CA GLN A 409 -10.98 -21.26 16.78
C GLN A 409 -9.80 -21.74 15.92
N LEU A 410 -8.54 -21.47 16.32
CA LEU A 410 -7.37 -21.98 15.60
C LEU A 410 -7.29 -23.51 15.66
N ALA A 411 -7.61 -24.13 16.80
CA ALA A 411 -7.69 -25.58 16.93
C ALA A 411 -8.77 -26.17 16.01
N ASP A 412 -9.96 -25.59 16.03
CA ASP A 412 -11.11 -26.02 15.21
C ASP A 412 -10.80 -25.89 13.71
N GLN A 413 -10.04 -24.85 13.32
CA GLN A 413 -9.61 -24.60 11.94
C GLN A 413 -8.33 -25.35 11.54
N GLN A 414 -7.76 -26.16 12.43
CA GLN A 414 -6.49 -26.88 12.19
C GLN A 414 -5.35 -25.94 11.77
N LYS A 415 -5.25 -24.79 12.45
CA LYS A 415 -4.20 -23.79 12.23
C LYS A 415 -3.11 -23.90 13.29
N LEU A 416 -1.88 -23.67 12.85
CA LEU A 416 -0.67 -23.69 13.65
C LEU A 416 -0.17 -22.27 13.88
N LEU A 417 0.57 -22.09 14.98
CA LEU A 417 1.30 -20.87 15.30
C LEU A 417 2.78 -21.19 15.44
N VAL A 418 3.66 -20.21 15.19
CA VAL A 418 5.03 -20.31 15.71
C VAL A 418 5.03 -20.05 17.22
N LEU A 419 5.95 -20.69 17.95
CA LEU A 419 6.06 -20.55 19.40
C LEU A 419 6.16 -19.09 19.85
N PHE A 420 6.91 -18.27 19.09
CA PHE A 420 7.06 -16.84 19.38
C PHE A 420 5.71 -16.11 19.48
N GLU A 421 4.82 -16.34 18.51
CA GLU A 421 3.51 -15.70 18.44
C GLU A 421 2.57 -16.27 19.50
N PHE A 422 2.60 -17.58 19.73
CA PHE A 422 1.85 -18.22 20.80
C PHE A 422 2.18 -17.63 22.17
N CYS A 423 3.46 -17.49 22.51
CA CYS A 423 3.89 -16.88 23.76
C CYS A 423 3.41 -15.43 23.91
N ASN A 424 3.53 -14.61 22.85
CA ASN A 424 3.02 -13.24 22.86
C ASN A 424 1.50 -13.20 23.09
N TYR A 425 0.76 -14.06 22.40
CA TYR A 425 -0.69 -14.12 22.51
C TYR A 425 -1.14 -14.52 23.92
N VAL A 426 -0.59 -15.61 24.47
CA VAL A 426 -0.92 -16.09 25.82
C VAL A 426 -0.55 -15.07 26.89
N HIS A 427 0.60 -14.40 26.78
CA HIS A 427 1.00 -13.34 27.73
C HIS A 427 0.03 -12.14 27.69
N ASN A 428 -0.47 -11.76 26.52
CA ASN A 428 -1.36 -10.61 26.35
C ASN A 428 -2.82 -10.91 26.73
N ARG A 429 -3.34 -12.09 26.39
CA ARG A 429 -4.72 -12.49 26.67
C ARG A 429 -4.92 -13.16 28.03
N ASN A 430 -3.87 -13.78 28.55
CA ASN A 430 -3.84 -14.48 29.83
C ASN A 430 -5.00 -15.50 30.02
N PRO A 431 -5.17 -16.48 29.10
CA PRO A 431 -6.18 -17.52 29.22
C PRO A 431 -6.01 -18.35 30.50
N THR A 432 -7.08 -19.00 30.95
CA THR A 432 -7.02 -19.88 32.13
C THR A 432 -6.22 -21.13 31.85
N GLU A 433 -6.47 -21.79 30.71
CA GLU A 433 -5.78 -23.01 30.29
C GLU A 433 -5.62 -23.08 28.76
N VAL A 434 -4.49 -23.64 28.31
CA VAL A 434 -4.26 -24.03 26.91
C VAL A 434 -3.57 -25.39 26.88
N VAL A 435 -4.14 -26.35 26.16
CA VAL A 435 -3.50 -27.63 25.84
C VAL A 435 -2.97 -27.54 24.42
N TYR A 436 -1.68 -27.81 24.22
CA TYR A 436 -1.03 -27.63 22.92
C TYR A 436 0.05 -28.70 22.69
N LEU A 437 0.42 -28.91 21.42
CA LEU A 437 1.60 -29.67 21.04
C LEU A 437 2.69 -28.70 20.62
N LEU A 438 3.87 -28.82 21.22
CA LEU A 438 5.07 -28.13 20.76
C LEU A 438 5.93 -29.12 19.99
N ASN A 439 6.04 -28.95 18.67
CA ASN A 439 6.74 -29.90 17.79
C ASN A 439 6.29 -31.36 18.02
N GLY A 440 5.00 -31.58 18.30
CA GLY A 440 4.40 -32.90 18.59
C GLY A 440 4.38 -33.31 20.06
N GLU A 441 5.13 -32.64 20.94
CA GLU A 441 5.15 -32.92 22.37
C GLU A 441 3.99 -32.23 23.08
N ARG A 442 3.13 -32.99 23.78
CA ARG A 442 1.97 -32.45 24.49
C ARG A 442 2.39 -31.64 25.72
N LYS A 443 1.94 -30.39 25.78
CA LYS A 443 2.17 -29.44 26.87
C LYS A 443 0.86 -28.78 27.29
N ILE A 444 0.88 -28.23 28.50
CA ILE A 444 -0.25 -27.52 29.09
C ILE A 444 0.27 -26.20 29.66
N PHE A 445 -0.42 -25.11 29.35
CA PHE A 445 -0.27 -23.83 30.02
C PHE A 445 -1.43 -23.64 31.00
N ARG A 446 -1.14 -23.28 32.25
CA ARG A 446 -2.16 -22.92 33.26
C ARG A 446 -1.81 -21.61 33.94
N ARG A 447 -2.79 -20.71 34.00
CA ARG A 447 -2.62 -19.42 34.65
C ARG A 447 -2.24 -19.58 36.12
N GLY A 448 -1.18 -18.90 36.55
CA GLY A 448 -0.69 -18.93 37.93
C GLY A 448 0.19 -20.14 38.28
N MET A 449 0.45 -21.07 37.36
CA MET A 449 1.32 -22.22 37.59
C MET A 449 2.72 -22.01 36.98
N ALA A 450 3.72 -21.75 37.84
CA ALA A 450 5.10 -21.46 37.43
C ALA A 450 5.73 -22.58 36.56
N ALA A 451 5.41 -23.85 36.83
CA ALA A 451 5.90 -25.00 36.06
C ALA A 451 5.46 -24.99 34.58
N THR A 452 4.44 -24.20 34.25
CA THR A 452 3.86 -24.11 32.90
C THR A 452 4.11 -22.74 32.26
N ALA A 453 4.97 -21.92 32.86
CA ALA A 453 5.23 -20.56 32.40
C ALA A 453 5.89 -20.55 31.01
N LEU A 454 5.37 -19.69 30.14
CA LEU A 454 5.92 -19.47 28.80
C LEU A 454 6.98 -18.37 28.82
N PRO A 455 8.01 -18.46 27.96
CA PRO A 455 9.01 -17.41 27.85
C PRO A 455 8.36 -16.11 27.34
N LYS A 456 8.79 -14.98 27.94
CA LYS A 456 8.33 -13.66 27.52
C LYS A 456 9.30 -13.06 26.53
N ASN A 457 8.81 -12.72 25.33
CA ASN A 457 9.61 -12.02 24.34
C ASN A 457 9.86 -10.56 24.75
N SER A 458 10.97 -9.99 24.28
CA SER A 458 11.25 -8.57 24.52
C SER A 458 10.20 -7.70 23.82
N TYR A 459 9.87 -6.56 24.44
CA TYR A 459 8.88 -5.62 23.88
C TYR A 459 9.25 -5.18 22.45
N LEU A 460 10.54 -4.91 22.21
CA LEU A 460 11.03 -4.49 20.89
C LEU A 460 10.83 -5.58 19.83
N LEU A 461 11.17 -6.84 20.15
CA LEU A 461 10.97 -7.96 19.23
C LEU A 461 9.49 -8.22 18.97
N ALA A 462 8.64 -8.19 20.00
CA ALA A 462 7.20 -8.35 19.85
C ALA A 462 6.57 -7.22 19.01
N LYS A 463 7.19 -6.03 19.00
CA LYS A 463 6.74 -4.90 18.18
C LYS A 463 7.17 -5.01 16.71
N LEU A 464 8.37 -5.55 16.46
CA LEU A 464 8.94 -5.66 15.11
C LEU A 464 8.57 -6.96 14.40
N MET A 465 8.32 -8.05 15.14
CA MET A 465 8.04 -9.37 14.60
C MET A 465 6.59 -9.77 14.83
N LYS A 466 5.91 -10.09 13.74
CA LYS A 466 4.57 -10.68 13.73
C LYS A 466 4.58 -11.92 12.87
N PHE A 467 3.98 -12.99 13.36
CA PHE A 467 3.80 -14.20 12.58
C PHE A 467 2.32 -14.46 12.41
N ARG A 468 1.93 -14.93 11.23
CA ARG A 468 0.56 -15.37 11.00
C ARG A 468 0.36 -16.79 11.47
N ALA A 469 -0.89 -17.12 11.73
CA ALA A 469 -1.29 -18.52 11.79
C ALA A 469 -1.29 -19.11 10.38
N PHE A 470 -0.94 -20.38 10.25
CA PHE A 470 -0.87 -21.09 8.96
C PHE A 470 -1.56 -22.44 9.05
N SER A 471 -1.96 -23.01 7.91
CA SER A 471 -2.70 -24.28 7.91
C SER A 471 -1.76 -25.45 8.21
N LYS A 472 -2.25 -26.42 8.98
CA LYS A 472 -1.60 -27.72 9.14
C LYS A 472 -1.53 -28.50 7.82
N HIS A 473 -2.45 -28.27 6.90
CA HIS A 473 -2.56 -28.99 5.63
C HIS A 473 -1.86 -28.26 4.48
N GLU A 474 -1.41 -29.03 3.51
CA GLU A 474 -0.90 -28.54 2.22
C GLU A 474 -1.86 -28.95 1.09
N PRO A 475 -1.92 -28.19 -0.02
CA PRO A 475 -1.26 -26.90 -0.23
C PRO A 475 -1.83 -25.80 0.69
N GLN A 476 -1.00 -24.84 1.10
CA GLN A 476 -1.46 -23.75 1.96
C GLN A 476 -2.64 -22.98 1.34
N PRO A 477 -3.79 -22.86 2.05
CA PRO A 477 -4.93 -22.10 1.58
C PRO A 477 -4.65 -20.59 1.60
N CYS A 478 -5.49 -19.81 0.93
CA CYS A 478 -5.45 -18.38 1.06
C CYS A 478 -5.93 -17.97 2.47
N SER A 479 -5.01 -17.50 3.30
CA SER A 479 -5.32 -17.01 4.65
C SER A 479 -4.62 -15.68 4.90
N HIS A 480 -5.40 -14.61 5.01
CA HIS A 480 -4.95 -13.25 5.23
C HIS A 480 -5.94 -12.45 6.08
#